data_AF-A0A9D1D6S6-F1
#
_entry.id   AF-A0A9D1D6S6-F1
#
_cell.length_a   1.000
_cell.length_b   1.000
_cell.length_c   1.000
_cell.angle_alpha   90.00
_cell.angle_beta   90.00
_cell.angle_gamma   90.00
#
_symmetry.space_group_name_H-M   'P 1'
#
loop_
_entity.id
_entity.type
_entity.pdbx_description
1 polymer ?
#
loop_
_entity_poly.entity_id
_entity_poly.type
_entity_poly.pdbx_seq_one_letter_code
_entity_poly.pdbx_strand_id
1 'polypeptide(L)'
;MEAMFLQLVNLSMTAGWLVLAVLALRLLLRRAPKSILCAMWGLVGLRLLCPVSIESPLSLVPSAQPLPREILTAAQPEIYSGVAVIDRVVNPVLTNTLAAAPGESVNPAQVLAGVLPWIWLLGMVGMLGYALFTTLRLRRRVSTAVRLEQGVKQSEYVKTPFVLGLIHPTIYLPFHMESADAVHVLAHERAHIRRGDPWWKVLGFVLLAIYWFHPLMWVAYFFLCR
;
A
#
# COMPACT_ATOMS: atom_id res chain seq x y z
N MET A 1 8.65 9.53 -17.06
CA MET A 1 8.23 9.56 -15.64
C MET A 1 6.77 9.94 -15.49
N GLU A 2 6.31 10.99 -16.17
CA GLU A 2 4.91 11.43 -16.19
C GLU A 2 3.91 10.33 -16.60
N ALA A 3 4.14 9.67 -17.74
CA ALA A 3 3.27 8.59 -18.21
C ALA A 3 3.18 7.43 -17.20
N MET A 4 4.27 7.10 -16.51
CA MET A 4 4.30 6.05 -15.49
C MET A 4 3.52 6.48 -14.23
N PHE A 5 3.67 7.73 -13.81
CA PHE A 5 2.90 8.29 -12.70
C PHE A 5 1.40 8.33 -13.02
N LEU A 6 0.99 8.83 -14.19
CA LEU A 6 -0.41 8.84 -14.61
C LEU A 6 -0.99 7.43 -14.73
N GLN A 7 -0.19 6.47 -15.22
CA GLN A 7 -0.60 5.06 -15.24
C GLN A 7 -0.80 4.50 -13.82
N LEU A 8 0.08 4.83 -12.87
CA LEU A 8 -0.08 4.46 -11.47
C LEU A 8 -1.33 5.11 -10.84
N VAL A 9 -1.63 6.36 -11.15
CA VAL A 9 -2.83 7.04 -10.65
C VAL A 9 -4.09 6.36 -11.20
N ASN A 10 -4.15 6.10 -12.51
CA ASN A 10 -5.27 5.36 -13.11
C ASN A 10 -5.44 3.95 -12.51
N LEU A 11 -4.32 3.26 -12.27
CA LEU A 11 -4.33 1.94 -11.65
C LEU A 11 -4.82 2.02 -10.19
N SER A 12 -4.45 3.09 -9.47
CA SER A 12 -4.94 3.32 -8.10
C SER A 12 -6.44 3.61 -8.06
N MET A 13 -6.98 4.38 -9.01
CA MET A 13 -8.42 4.69 -9.09
C MET A 13 -9.24 3.44 -9.35
N THR A 14 -8.81 2.61 -10.31
CA THR A 14 -9.48 1.33 -10.61
C THR A 14 -9.33 0.32 -9.47
N ALA A 15 -8.16 0.23 -8.85
CA ALA A 15 -7.94 -0.62 -7.69
C ALA A 15 -8.69 -0.12 -6.43
N GLY A 16 -8.99 1.17 -6.32
CA GLY A 16 -9.79 1.74 -5.24
C GLY A 16 -11.16 1.07 -5.12
N TRP A 17 -11.82 0.79 -6.25
CA TRP A 17 -13.08 0.03 -6.29
C TRP A 17 -12.93 -1.40 -5.76
N LEU A 18 -11.83 -2.07 -6.09
CA LEU A 18 -11.53 -3.40 -5.56
C LEU A 18 -11.21 -3.37 -4.06
N VAL A 19 -10.48 -2.36 -3.58
CA VAL A 19 -10.25 -2.17 -2.15
C VAL A 19 -11.57 -1.97 -1.42
N LEU A 20 -12.46 -1.12 -1.95
CA LEU A 20 -13.80 -0.92 -1.39
C LEU A 20 -14.63 -2.20 -1.38
N ALA A 21 -14.62 -2.97 -2.47
CA ALA A 21 -15.31 -4.26 -2.56
C ALA A 21 -14.75 -5.26 -1.54
N VAL A 22 -13.42 -5.33 -1.37
CA VAL A 22 -12.76 -6.17 -0.36
C VAL A 22 -13.12 -5.74 1.06
N LEU A 23 -13.16 -4.44 1.34
CA LEU A 23 -13.57 -3.90 2.64
C LEU A 23 -15.05 -4.19 2.94
N ALA A 24 -15.93 -4.02 1.96
CA ALA A 24 -17.36 -4.34 2.10
C ALA A 24 -17.57 -5.84 2.30
N LEU A 25 -16.89 -6.68 1.51
CA LEU A 25 -16.98 -8.12 1.65
C LEU A 25 -16.42 -8.59 3.00
N ARG A 26 -15.35 -7.96 3.52
CA ARG A 26 -14.86 -8.20 4.88
C ARG A 26 -15.91 -7.83 5.94
N LEU A 27 -16.62 -6.72 5.76
CA LEU A 27 -17.67 -6.30 6.69
C LEU A 27 -18.81 -7.33 6.76
N LEU A 28 -19.09 -8.00 5.65
CA LEU A 28 -20.07 -9.09 5.54
C LEU A 28 -19.51 -10.42 6.08
N LEU A 29 -18.25 -10.73 5.77
CA LEU A 29 -17.55 -11.97 6.14
C LEU A 29 -16.78 -11.85 7.48
N ARG A 30 -17.39 -11.27 8.52
CA ARG A 30 -16.73 -11.06 9.82
C ARG A 30 -16.21 -12.35 10.49
N ARG A 31 -16.74 -13.51 10.09
CA ARG A 31 -16.37 -14.84 10.60
C ARG A 31 -15.41 -15.63 9.70
N ALA A 32 -14.93 -15.04 8.61
CA ALA A 32 -14.07 -15.76 7.68
C ALA A 32 -12.67 -16.06 8.28
N PRO A 33 -12.08 -17.22 7.95
CA PRO A 33 -10.72 -17.56 8.37
C PRO A 33 -9.71 -16.55 7.80
N LYS A 34 -8.66 -16.25 8.58
CA LYS A 34 -7.61 -15.26 8.24
C LYS A 34 -6.90 -15.53 6.90
N SER A 35 -6.93 -16.77 6.39
CA SER A 35 -6.41 -17.14 5.08
C SER A 35 -7.17 -16.49 3.92
N ILE A 36 -8.49 -16.38 4.00
CA ILE A 36 -9.32 -15.75 2.95
C ILE A 36 -9.00 -14.25 2.86
N LEU A 37 -8.85 -13.59 4.01
CA LEU A 37 -8.44 -12.19 4.06
C LEU A 37 -7.07 -11.99 3.40
N CYS A 38 -6.12 -12.88 3.69
CA CYS A 38 -4.81 -12.86 3.07
C CYS A 38 -4.89 -13.05 1.55
N ALA A 39 -5.73 -13.96 1.06
CA ALA A 39 -5.95 -14.19 -0.36
C ALA A 39 -6.61 -12.98 -1.06
N MET A 40 -7.57 -12.33 -0.40
CA MET A 40 -8.23 -11.12 -0.91
C MET A 40 -7.24 -9.95 -1.04
N TRP A 41 -6.37 -9.77 -0.05
CA TRP A 41 -5.29 -8.78 -0.13
C TRP A 41 -4.26 -9.14 -1.21
N GLY A 42 -3.96 -10.43 -1.39
CA GLY A 42 -3.17 -10.93 -2.50
C GLY A 42 -3.76 -10.58 -3.86
N LEU A 43 -5.08 -10.71 -4.03
CA LEU A 43 -5.78 -10.34 -5.26
C LEU A 43 -5.72 -8.82 -5.52
N VAL A 44 -5.92 -7.99 -4.48
CA VAL A 44 -5.78 -6.54 -4.58
C VAL A 44 -4.35 -6.16 -4.95
N GLY A 45 -3.35 -6.76 -4.30
CA GLY A 45 -1.94 -6.54 -4.60
C GLY A 45 -1.58 -6.98 -6.02
N LEU A 46 -2.08 -8.14 -6.47
CA LEU A 46 -1.90 -8.63 -7.83
C LEU A 46 -2.52 -7.66 -8.83
N ARG A 47 -3.72 -7.12 -8.59
CA ARG A 47 -4.32 -6.10 -9.45
C ARG A 47 -3.49 -4.80 -9.48
N LEU A 48 -2.98 -4.36 -8.34
CA LEU A 48 -2.15 -3.16 -8.24
C LEU A 48 -0.79 -3.30 -8.93
N LEU A 49 -0.32 -4.53 -9.13
CA LEU A 49 0.93 -4.85 -9.85
C LEU A 49 0.68 -5.17 -11.33
N CYS A 50 -0.47 -5.77 -11.65
CA CYS A 50 -0.83 -6.21 -12.99
C CYS A 50 -1.88 -5.27 -13.62
N PRO A 51 -1.52 -4.51 -14.67
CA PRO A 51 -2.46 -3.70 -15.43
C PRO A 51 -3.33 -4.56 -16.37
N VAL A 52 -3.81 -5.72 -15.91
CA VAL A 52 -4.65 -6.61 -16.71
C VAL A 52 -6.09 -6.16 -16.57
N SER A 53 -6.53 -5.23 -17.42
CA SER A 53 -7.95 -4.91 -17.54
C SER A 53 -8.66 -6.10 -18.17
N ILE A 54 -9.24 -6.96 -17.34
CA ILE A 54 -10.14 -8.00 -17.83
C ILE A 54 -11.40 -7.27 -18.31
N GLU A 55 -11.52 -7.09 -19.62
CA GLU A 55 -12.74 -6.65 -20.28
C GLU A 55 -13.79 -7.76 -20.12
N SER A 56 -14.40 -7.81 -18.93
CA SER A 56 -15.57 -8.64 -18.70
C SER A 56 -16.80 -7.93 -19.26
N PRO A 57 -17.68 -8.62 -20.01
CA PRO A 57 -18.91 -8.04 -20.59
C PRO A 57 -19.96 -7.61 -19.54
N LEU A 58 -19.68 -7.74 -18.25
CA LEU A 58 -20.48 -7.23 -17.12
C LEU A 58 -19.73 -6.07 -16.40
N SER A 59 -19.22 -5.11 -17.16
CA SER A 59 -18.37 -4.03 -16.63
C SER A 59 -19.16 -3.04 -15.79
N LEU A 60 -19.11 -3.22 -14.47
CA LEU A 60 -19.48 -2.21 -13.45
C LEU A 60 -18.41 -1.11 -13.29
N VAL A 61 -17.35 -1.12 -14.11
CA VAL A 61 -16.30 -0.10 -14.11
C VAL A 61 -16.64 0.96 -15.17
N PRO A 62 -16.93 2.21 -14.79
CA PRO A 62 -17.47 3.22 -15.72
C PRO A 62 -16.50 3.70 -16.80
N SER A 63 -15.17 3.59 -16.60
CA SER A 63 -14.15 3.96 -17.61
C SER A 63 -12.80 3.28 -17.34
N ALA A 64 -12.15 2.80 -18.41
CA ALA A 64 -10.85 2.12 -18.35
C ALA A 64 -9.65 3.08 -18.21
N GLN A 65 -9.81 4.36 -18.55
CA GLN A 65 -8.77 5.40 -18.41
C GLN A 65 -9.40 6.73 -17.95
N PRO A 66 -9.66 6.89 -16.65
CA PRO A 66 -10.24 8.12 -16.09
C PRO A 66 -9.40 9.38 -16.39
N LEU A 67 -8.07 9.24 -16.40
CA LEU A 67 -7.13 10.29 -16.74
C LEU A 67 -6.43 9.95 -18.06
N PRO A 68 -6.69 10.68 -19.16
CA PRO A 68 -5.93 10.51 -20.39
C PRO A 68 -4.45 10.84 -20.16
N ARG A 69 -3.56 10.13 -20.87
CA ARG A 69 -2.10 10.30 -20.74
C ARG A 69 -1.64 11.73 -21.09
N GLU A 70 -2.45 12.42 -21.88
CA GLU A 70 -2.19 13.77 -22.37
C GLU A 70 -2.82 14.86 -21.48
N ILE A 71 -3.47 14.52 -20.36
CA ILE A 71 -4.19 15.51 -19.55
C ILE A 71 -3.31 16.66 -19.07
N LEU A 72 -2.03 16.39 -18.78
CA LEU A 72 -1.10 17.43 -18.31
C LEU A 72 -0.38 18.17 -19.47
N THR A 73 -0.59 17.73 -20.72
CA THR A 73 -0.01 18.33 -21.93
C THR A 73 -1.07 18.94 -22.86
N ALA A 74 -2.34 18.64 -22.65
CA ALA A 74 -3.46 19.13 -23.43
C ALA A 74 -3.70 20.63 -23.18
N ALA A 75 -4.12 21.34 -24.24
CA ALA A 75 -4.52 22.74 -24.13
C ALA A 75 -5.77 22.93 -23.24
N GLN A 76 -6.63 21.91 -23.20
CA GLN A 76 -7.81 21.84 -22.34
C GLN A 76 -7.83 20.48 -21.64
N PRO A 77 -7.49 20.42 -20.34
CA PRO A 77 -7.45 19.17 -19.61
C PRO A 77 -8.88 18.73 -19.24
N GLU A 78 -9.29 17.56 -19.73
CA GLU A 78 -10.57 16.93 -19.41
C GLU A 78 -10.38 15.53 -18.82
N ILE A 79 -11.25 15.16 -17.87
CA ILE A 79 -11.34 13.80 -17.34
C ILE A 79 -12.59 13.08 -17.85
N TYR A 80 -12.49 11.76 -17.95
CA TYR A 80 -13.58 10.87 -18.35
C TYR A 80 -13.76 9.77 -17.32
N SER A 81 -14.37 10.12 -16.19
CA SER A 81 -14.60 9.19 -15.08
C SER A 81 -15.64 8.10 -15.41
N GLY A 82 -16.44 8.30 -16.47
CA GLY A 82 -17.57 7.45 -16.84
C GLY A 82 -18.85 7.73 -16.04
N VAL A 83 -18.81 8.74 -15.15
CA VAL A 83 -19.95 9.24 -14.40
C VAL A 83 -20.17 10.70 -14.76
N ALA A 84 -21.17 10.97 -15.59
CA ALA A 84 -21.42 12.30 -16.16
C ALA A 84 -21.57 13.43 -15.12
N VAL A 85 -22.01 13.10 -13.90
CA VAL A 85 -22.12 14.07 -12.79
C VAL A 85 -20.74 14.52 -12.31
N ILE A 86 -19.78 13.60 -12.20
CA ILE A 86 -18.42 13.90 -11.76
C ILE A 86 -17.71 14.73 -12.83
N ASP A 87 -17.83 14.32 -14.09
CA ASP A 87 -17.18 15.01 -15.21
C ASP A 87 -17.67 16.46 -15.33
N ARG A 88 -18.98 16.71 -15.17
CA ARG A 88 -19.56 18.07 -15.22
C ARG A 88 -19.10 18.99 -14.10
N VAL A 89 -18.82 18.46 -12.91
CA VAL A 89 -18.38 19.26 -11.76
C VAL A 89 -16.87 19.50 -11.80
N VAL A 90 -16.10 18.48 -12.20
CA VAL A 90 -14.64 18.51 -12.14
C VAL A 90 -14.02 19.19 -13.36
N ASN A 91 -14.50 18.90 -14.59
CA ASN A 91 -13.90 19.44 -15.82
C ASN A 91 -13.83 20.98 -15.86
N PRO A 92 -14.89 21.73 -15.49
CA PRO A 92 -14.81 23.20 -15.50
C PRO A 92 -13.75 23.75 -14.54
N VAL A 93 -13.60 23.15 -13.36
CA VAL A 93 -12.57 23.56 -12.38
C VAL A 93 -11.18 23.22 -12.93
N LEU A 94 -11.03 22.07 -13.56
CA LEU A 94 -9.78 21.62 -14.16
C LEU A 94 -9.34 22.57 -15.29
N THR A 95 -10.23 22.88 -16.22
CA THR A 95 -9.95 23.80 -17.33
C THR A 95 -9.64 25.20 -16.81
N ASN A 96 -10.38 25.71 -15.82
CA ASN A 96 -10.13 27.05 -15.26
C ASN A 96 -8.79 27.19 -14.52
N THR A 97 -8.23 26.09 -14.01
CA THR A 97 -7.01 26.12 -13.19
C THR A 97 -5.76 25.67 -13.94
N LEU A 98 -5.91 24.78 -14.93
CA LEU A 98 -4.80 24.14 -15.63
C LEU A 98 -4.72 24.49 -17.12
N ALA A 99 -5.76 25.07 -17.74
CA ALA A 99 -5.66 25.52 -19.12
C ALA A 99 -4.76 26.75 -19.21
N ALA A 100 -3.87 26.76 -20.21
CA ALA A 100 -3.01 27.92 -20.46
C ALA A 100 -3.85 29.09 -20.98
N ALA A 101 -3.82 30.23 -20.28
CA ALA A 101 -4.43 31.45 -20.76
C ALA A 101 -3.64 31.99 -21.97
N PRO A 102 -4.30 32.52 -23.01
CA PRO A 102 -3.60 33.13 -24.13
C PRO A 102 -2.75 34.32 -23.64
N GLY A 103 -1.43 34.23 -23.80
CA GLY A 103 -0.47 35.26 -23.39
C GLY A 103 0.40 34.91 -22.18
N GLU A 104 0.14 33.80 -21.48
CA GLU A 104 1.03 33.31 -20.43
C GLU A 104 2.14 32.43 -21.01
N SER A 105 3.39 32.71 -20.61
CA SER A 105 4.57 31.95 -21.05
C SER A 105 4.75 30.62 -20.33
N VAL A 106 3.99 30.37 -19.26
CA VAL A 106 4.11 29.17 -18.42
C VAL A 106 2.77 28.47 -18.36
N ASN A 107 2.71 27.23 -18.88
CA ASN A 107 1.54 26.40 -18.75
C ASN A 107 1.54 25.70 -17.37
N PRO A 108 0.57 25.97 -16.48
CA PRO A 108 0.52 25.35 -15.15
C PRO A 108 0.43 23.82 -15.20
N ALA A 109 -0.25 23.25 -16.19
CA ALA A 109 -0.35 21.79 -16.36
C ALA A 109 1.03 21.15 -16.62
N GLN A 110 1.89 21.82 -17.40
CA GLN A 110 3.25 21.35 -17.69
C GLN A 110 4.16 21.46 -16.46
N VAL A 111 4.01 22.51 -15.65
CA VAL A 111 4.75 22.62 -14.37
C VAL A 111 4.36 21.48 -13.44
N LEU A 112 3.06 21.18 -13.31
CA LEU A 112 2.59 20.05 -12.52
C LEU A 112 3.12 18.72 -13.08
N ALA A 113 3.08 18.52 -14.41
CA ALA A 113 3.63 17.32 -15.06
C ALA A 113 5.09 17.09 -14.66
N GLY A 114 5.90 18.16 -14.67
CA GLY A 114 7.29 18.09 -14.27
C GLY A 114 7.50 17.78 -12.79
N VAL A 115 6.68 18.34 -11.89
CA VAL A 115 6.93 18.30 -10.42
C VAL A 115 6.28 17.10 -9.73
N LEU A 116 5.05 16.71 -10.10
CA LEU A 116 4.27 15.68 -9.40
C LEU A 116 4.97 14.30 -9.31
N PRO A 117 5.60 13.78 -10.39
CA PRO A 117 6.32 12.51 -10.33
C PRO A 117 7.51 12.54 -9.36
N TRP A 118 8.17 13.69 -9.19
CA TRP A 118 9.28 13.83 -8.24
C TRP A 118 8.79 13.86 -6.80
N ILE A 119 7.70 14.57 -6.51
CA ILE A 119 7.06 14.55 -5.19
C ILE A 119 6.65 13.13 -4.83
N TRP A 120 6.03 12.42 -5.78
CA TRP A 120 5.65 11.02 -5.60
C TRP A 120 6.85 10.13 -5.26
N LEU A 121 7.93 10.24 -6.03
CA LEU A 121 9.15 9.45 -5.85
C LEU A 121 9.84 9.77 -4.51
N LEU A 122 9.89 11.04 -4.12
CA LEU A 122 10.44 11.47 -2.83
C LEU A 122 9.66 10.85 -1.66
N GLY A 123 8.33 10.86 -1.73
CA GLY A 123 7.47 10.22 -0.72
C GLY A 123 7.72 8.72 -0.61
N MET A 124 7.76 8.02 -1.75
CA MET A 124 8.05 6.58 -1.79
C MET A 124 9.42 6.25 -1.18
N VAL A 125 10.47 6.95 -1.60
CA VAL A 125 11.84 6.74 -1.10
C VAL A 125 11.92 7.08 0.39
N GLY A 126 11.26 8.14 0.85
CA GLY A 126 11.20 8.52 2.25
C GLY A 126 10.56 7.45 3.14
N MET A 127 9.42 6.89 2.72
CA MET A 127 8.72 5.83 3.46
C MET A 127 9.54 4.53 3.52
N LEU A 128 10.11 4.11 2.40
CA LEU A 128 10.95 2.90 2.34
C LEU A 128 12.24 3.10 3.16
N GLY A 129 12.87 4.27 3.07
CA GLY A 129 14.04 4.64 3.85
C GLY A 129 13.76 4.64 5.37
N TYR A 130 12.62 5.20 5.78
CA TYR A 130 12.18 5.17 7.18
C TYR A 130 11.96 3.73 7.68
N ALA A 131 11.29 2.89 6.89
CA ALA A 131 11.05 1.49 7.25
C ALA A 131 12.36 0.69 7.34
N LEU A 132 13.30 0.93 6.42
CA LEU A 132 14.62 0.31 6.45
C LEU A 132 15.42 0.77 7.68
N PHE A 133 15.48 2.08 7.93
CA PHE A 133 16.20 2.65 9.06
C PHE A 133 15.66 2.15 10.40
N THR A 134 14.34 2.13 10.59
CA THR A 134 13.72 1.63 11.82
C THR A 134 14.01 0.13 12.02
N THR A 135 13.94 -0.66 10.96
CA THR A 135 14.28 -2.09 10.99
C THR A 135 15.76 -2.31 11.33
N LEU A 136 16.67 -1.55 10.72
CA LEU A 136 18.10 -1.64 11.01
C LEU A 136 18.44 -1.20 12.43
N ARG A 137 17.84 -0.09 12.89
CA ARG A 137 17.99 0.38 14.28
C ARG A 137 17.49 -0.66 15.28
N LEU A 138 16.36 -1.29 15.00
CA LEU A 138 15.82 -2.37 15.84
C LEU A 138 16.74 -3.58 15.85
N ARG A 139 17.23 -4.02 14.67
CA ARG A 139 18.22 -5.10 14.54
C ARG A 139 19.49 -4.84 15.35
N ARG A 140 20.00 -3.60 15.34
CA ARG A 140 21.17 -3.21 16.15
C ARG A 140 20.86 -3.24 17.65
N ARG A 141 19.65 -2.84 18.07
CA ARG A 141 19.26 -2.88 19.50
C ARG A 141 19.13 -4.30 20.05
N VAL A 142 18.70 -5.25 19.23
CA VAL A 142 18.53 -6.64 19.67
C VAL A 142 19.73 -7.54 19.35
N SER A 143 20.85 -6.99 18.87
CA SER A 143 22.07 -7.77 18.61
C SER A 143 22.70 -8.30 19.90
N THR A 144 22.40 -7.69 21.04
CA THR A 144 22.81 -8.12 22.39
C THR A 144 21.93 -9.24 22.97
N ALA A 145 20.90 -9.68 22.23
CA ALA A 145 20.01 -10.73 22.69
C ALA A 145 20.70 -12.09 22.80
N VAL A 146 20.52 -12.76 23.93
CA VAL A 146 21.09 -14.07 24.23
C VAL A 146 20.27 -15.15 23.52
N ARG A 147 20.94 -16.14 22.94
CA ARG A 147 20.27 -17.25 22.25
C ARG A 147 19.74 -18.25 23.29
N LEU A 148 18.43 -18.45 23.30
CA LEU A 148 17.78 -19.46 24.16
C LEU A 148 17.66 -20.80 23.43
N GLU A 149 17.16 -20.76 22.18
CA GLU A 149 17.01 -21.95 21.32
C GLU A 149 17.28 -21.61 19.84
N GLN A 150 17.19 -22.59 18.94
CA GLN A 150 17.23 -22.33 17.51
C GLN A 150 16.01 -21.49 17.08
N GLY A 151 16.26 -20.27 16.60
CA GLY A 151 15.20 -19.34 16.17
C GLY A 151 14.53 -18.53 17.28
N VAL A 152 15.00 -18.66 18.53
CA VAL A 152 14.46 -17.93 19.69
C VAL A 152 15.59 -17.24 20.45
N LYS A 153 15.46 -15.92 20.64
CA LYS A 153 16.40 -15.10 21.42
C LYS A 153 15.68 -14.40 22.57
N GLN A 154 16.38 -14.19 23.67
CA GLN A 154 15.87 -13.47 24.83
C GLN A 154 16.62 -12.15 24.98
N SER A 155 15.91 -11.07 25.28
CA SER A 155 16.52 -9.75 25.43
C SER A 155 15.81 -8.95 26.51
N GLU A 156 16.58 -8.33 27.39
CA GLU A 156 16.06 -7.47 28.47
C GLU A 156 15.43 -6.18 27.94
N TYR A 157 15.80 -5.77 26.72
CA TYR A 157 15.32 -4.54 26.09
C TYR A 157 13.93 -4.68 25.45
N VAL A 158 13.35 -5.89 25.46
CA VAL A 158 12.12 -6.20 24.75
C VAL A 158 11.00 -6.41 25.76
N LYS A 159 9.97 -5.55 25.70
CA LYS A 159 8.79 -5.59 26.60
C LYS A 159 7.68 -6.52 26.12
N THR A 160 7.63 -6.80 24.81
CA THR A 160 6.59 -7.61 24.17
C THR A 160 7.23 -8.62 23.23
N PRO A 161 6.76 -9.88 23.19
CA PRO A 161 7.22 -10.85 22.21
C PRO A 161 7.07 -10.29 20.79
N PHE A 162 8.12 -10.38 19.97
CA PHE A 162 8.02 -9.99 18.56
C PHE A 162 8.93 -10.83 17.67
N VAL A 163 8.53 -10.93 16.41
CA VAL A 163 9.30 -11.61 15.37
C VAL A 163 10.11 -10.60 14.58
N LEU A 164 11.42 -10.82 14.46
CA LEU A 164 12.30 -10.02 13.61
C LEU A 164 12.97 -10.89 12.55
N GLY A 165 12.90 -10.43 11.30
CA GLY A 165 13.53 -11.10 10.17
C GLY A 165 12.52 -11.59 9.14
N LEU A 166 12.87 -11.46 7.87
CA LEU A 166 12.02 -11.85 6.74
C LEU A 166 12.38 -13.25 6.22
N ILE A 167 13.68 -13.50 6.00
CA ILE A 167 14.21 -14.78 5.50
C ILE A 167 14.42 -15.76 6.64
N HIS A 168 14.93 -15.31 7.79
CA HIS A 168 15.15 -16.12 9.00
C HIS A 168 14.46 -15.44 10.19
N PRO A 169 13.13 -15.56 10.30
CA PRO A 169 12.37 -14.95 11.39
C PRO A 169 12.83 -15.51 12.73
N THR A 170 13.31 -14.63 13.60
CA THR A 170 13.76 -14.95 14.95
C THR A 170 12.76 -14.37 15.94
N ILE A 171 12.25 -15.19 16.85
CA ILE A 171 11.32 -14.77 17.90
C ILE A 171 12.13 -14.19 19.06
N TYR A 172 11.80 -12.97 19.48
CA TYR A 172 12.41 -12.31 20.64
C TYR A 172 11.43 -12.37 21.81
N LEU A 173 11.86 -12.96 22.94
CA LEU A 173 11.07 -12.99 24.18
C LEU A 173 11.63 -12.06 25.26
N PRO A 174 10.74 -11.49 26.12
CA PRO A 174 11.14 -10.78 27.32
C PRO A 174 11.76 -11.74 28.37
N PHE A 175 12.63 -11.21 29.24
CA PHE A 175 13.22 -11.97 30.35
C PHE A 175 12.23 -12.32 31.47
N HIS A 176 11.17 -11.53 31.65
CA HIS A 176 10.26 -11.60 32.80
C HIS A 176 9.00 -12.45 32.54
N MET A 177 9.02 -13.37 31.58
CA MET A 177 7.85 -14.20 31.24
C MET A 177 7.92 -15.56 31.93
N GLU A 178 6.82 -15.99 32.57
CA GLU A 178 6.69 -17.35 33.08
C GLU A 178 6.80 -18.38 31.94
N SER A 179 7.47 -19.49 32.22
CA SER A 179 7.79 -20.52 31.22
C SER A 179 6.57 -21.19 30.61
N ALA A 180 5.45 -21.29 31.35
CA ALA A 180 4.20 -21.86 30.85
C ALA A 180 3.52 -20.96 29.78
N ASP A 181 3.49 -19.64 30.03
CA ASP A 181 2.94 -18.66 29.08
C ASP A 181 3.84 -18.53 27.84
N ALA A 182 5.16 -18.65 28.02
CA ALA A 182 6.11 -18.61 26.91
C ALA A 182 5.85 -19.71 25.88
N VAL A 183 5.45 -20.92 26.28
CA VAL A 183 5.14 -22.03 25.36
C VAL A 183 3.94 -21.72 24.47
N HIS A 184 2.86 -21.18 25.06
CA HIS A 184 1.66 -20.80 24.29
C HIS A 184 1.95 -19.63 23.33
N VAL A 185 2.70 -18.63 23.77
CA VAL A 185 3.13 -17.50 22.95
C VAL A 185 4.06 -17.96 21.82
N LEU A 186 5.02 -18.83 22.10
CA LEU A 186 5.93 -19.39 21.09
C LEU A 186 5.17 -20.19 20.03
N ALA A 187 4.19 -21.00 20.44
CA ALA A 187 3.34 -21.73 19.50
C ALA A 187 2.53 -20.77 18.60
N HIS A 188 2.01 -19.68 19.16
CA HIS A 188 1.31 -18.63 18.43
C HIS A 188 2.21 -17.94 17.40
N GLU A 189 3.39 -17.48 17.82
CA GLU A 189 4.35 -16.78 16.94
C GLU A 189 4.92 -17.72 15.85
N ARG A 190 5.20 -18.98 16.18
CA ARG A 190 5.62 -19.99 15.19
C ARG A 190 4.52 -20.25 14.15
N ALA A 191 3.25 -20.21 14.54
CA ALA A 191 2.13 -20.34 13.60
C ALA A 191 2.06 -19.15 12.63
N HIS A 192 2.31 -17.93 13.12
CA HIS A 192 2.40 -16.73 12.27
C HIS A 192 3.56 -16.78 11.27
N ILE A 193 4.73 -17.25 11.73
CA ILE A 193 5.90 -17.46 10.88
C ILE A 193 5.60 -18.50 9.78
N ARG A 194 5.01 -19.65 10.15
CA ARG A 194 4.71 -20.73 9.20
C ARG A 194 3.70 -20.32 8.13
N ARG A 195 2.82 -19.36 8.42
CA ARG A 195 1.83 -18.81 7.47
C ARG A 195 2.40 -17.73 6.55
N GLY A 196 3.61 -17.21 6.82
CA GLY A 196 4.25 -16.18 6.00
C GLY A 196 3.74 -14.76 6.25
N ASP A 197 3.09 -14.50 7.39
CA ASP A 197 2.57 -13.18 7.76
C ASP A 197 3.61 -12.04 7.64
N PRO A 198 4.90 -12.23 7.99
CA PRO A 198 5.92 -11.20 7.79
C PRO A 198 6.08 -10.76 6.33
N TRP A 199 5.95 -11.70 5.38
CA TRP A 199 6.03 -11.39 3.94
C TRP A 199 4.86 -10.53 3.50
N TRP A 200 3.64 -10.88 3.93
CA TRP A 200 2.45 -10.09 3.62
C TRP A 200 2.51 -8.67 4.20
N LYS A 201 3.03 -8.51 5.41
CA LYS A 201 3.24 -7.17 6.01
C LYS A 201 4.24 -6.33 5.21
N VAL A 202 5.34 -6.92 4.75
CA VAL A 202 6.34 -6.21 3.92
C VAL A 202 5.79 -5.89 2.54
N LEU A 203 5.16 -6.86 1.87
CA LEU A 203 4.53 -6.65 0.56
C LEU A 203 3.45 -5.57 0.62
N GLY A 204 2.59 -5.62 1.63
CA GLY A 204 1.56 -4.60 1.86
C GLY A 204 2.17 -3.21 2.10
N PHE A 205 3.29 -3.12 2.83
CA PHE A 205 3.97 -1.85 3.06
C PHE A 205 4.63 -1.30 1.79
N VAL A 206 5.24 -2.17 0.96
CA VAL A 206 5.81 -1.77 -0.33
C VAL A 206 4.72 -1.23 -1.25
N LEU A 207 3.57 -1.91 -1.33
CA LEU A 207 2.40 -1.40 -2.07
C LEU A 207 1.90 -0.08 -1.50
N LEU A 208 1.81 0.05 -0.17
CA LEU A 208 1.45 1.31 0.47
C LEU A 208 2.44 2.43 0.13
N ALA A 209 3.74 2.14 0.08
CA ALA A 209 4.76 3.12 -0.27
C ALA A 209 4.69 3.56 -1.75
N ILE A 210 4.28 2.68 -2.67
CA ILE A 210 4.03 3.03 -4.08
C ILE A 210 2.77 3.90 -4.19
N TYR A 211 1.72 3.54 -3.45
CA TYR A 211 0.39 4.18 -3.51
C TYR A 211 0.10 5.08 -2.30
N TRP A 212 1.14 5.71 -1.74
CA TRP A 212 1.03 6.42 -0.46
C TRP A 212 0.06 7.60 -0.48
N PHE A 213 -0.17 8.17 -1.67
CA PHE A 213 -1.13 9.23 -1.92
C PHE A 213 -2.60 8.75 -1.83
N HIS A 214 -2.85 7.45 -1.88
CA HIS A 214 -4.19 6.89 -1.95
C HIS A 214 -4.73 6.52 -0.56
N PRO A 215 -5.74 7.22 -0.01
CA PRO A 215 -6.16 7.04 1.38
C PRO A 215 -6.71 5.64 1.68
N LEU A 216 -7.36 4.99 0.70
CA LEU A 216 -7.87 3.62 0.89
C LEU A 216 -6.73 2.59 1.07
N MET A 217 -5.53 2.87 0.56
CA MET A 217 -4.38 1.98 0.73
C MET A 217 -3.87 1.99 2.17
N TRP A 218 -3.99 3.12 2.88
CA TRP A 218 -3.69 3.20 4.31
C TRP A 218 -4.67 2.36 5.14
N VAL A 219 -5.96 2.48 4.83
CA VAL A 219 -7.02 1.69 5.47
C VAL A 219 -6.79 0.20 5.22
N ALA A 220 -6.49 -0.15 3.98
CA ALA A 220 -6.13 -1.50 3.57
C ALA A 220 -4.97 -2.08 4.37
N TYR A 221 -3.87 -1.33 4.46
CA TYR A 221 -2.68 -1.75 5.19
C TYR A 221 -2.94 -1.93 6.69
N PHE A 222 -3.66 -0.99 7.33
CA PHE A 222 -4.06 -1.11 8.73
C PHE A 222 -4.84 -2.41 8.98
N PHE A 223 -5.72 -2.75 8.05
CA PHE A 223 -6.55 -3.95 8.10
C PHE A 223 -5.80 -5.24 7.77
N LEU A 224 -4.70 -5.18 7.01
CA LEU A 224 -3.79 -6.29 6.76
C LEU A 224 -2.91 -6.58 7.99
N CYS A 225 -2.54 -5.55 8.75
CA CYS A 225 -1.71 -5.68 9.94
C CYS A 225 -2.46 -6.20 11.18
N ARG A 226 -3.80 -6.22 11.16
CA ARG A 226 -4.68 -6.63 12.28
C ARG A 226 -5.33 -7.98 12.04
#